data_AF-A0A399EUI0-F1
#
_entry.id   AF-A0A399EUI0-F1
#
_cell.length_a   1.000
_cell.length_b   1.000
_cell.length_c   1.000
_cell.angle_alpha   90.00
_cell.angle_beta   90.00
_cell.angle_gamma   90.00
#
_symmetry.space_group_name_H-M   'P 1'
#
loop_
_entity.id
_entity.type
_entity.pdbx_description
1 polymer ?
#
loop_
_entity_poly.entity_id
_entity_poly.type
_entity_poly.pdbx_seq_one_letter_code
_entity_poly.pdbx_strand_id
1 'polypeptide(L)'
;MELHLRVEALPGFPGLDGAHELAWGYLLDRVFGDAYRSGVGSLTLVLPHPALEEWARWRAEQTPAKGGRTGFAALDGSRPQPADRVYALGFGPLAPAALRRRSPGLAPARLEARLYVYTLPALLASLPMRLNAPRLRDVGWLGMRRHFVSEKPVAAYYRLEIGGGA
;
A
#
# COMPACT_ATOMS: atom_id res chain seq x y z
N MET A 1 10.24 -6.02 12.78
CA MET A 1 10.96 -5.76 11.51
C MET A 1 11.57 -4.37 11.63
N GLU A 2 12.80 -4.17 11.17
CA GLU A 2 13.37 -2.81 11.11
C GLU A 2 12.65 -2.02 10.01
N LEU A 3 12.15 -0.83 10.33
CA LEU A 3 11.37 -0.01 9.42
C LEU A 3 12.03 1.36 9.25
N HIS A 4 12.41 1.68 8.02
CA HIS A 4 12.89 3.02 7.65
C HIS A 4 11.76 3.76 6.92
N LEU A 5 11.23 4.81 7.55
CA LEU A 5 10.14 5.60 7.00
C LEU A 5 10.65 6.90 6.40
N ARG A 6 10.09 7.24 5.23
CA ARG A 6 10.22 8.54 4.61
C ARG A 6 8.85 9.00 4.15
N VAL A 7 8.53 10.26 4.35
CA VAL A 7 7.33 10.87 3.78
C VAL A 7 7.73 11.80 2.66
N GLU A 8 7.23 11.52 1.47
CA GLU A 8 7.38 12.35 0.29
C GLU A 8 5.98 12.73 -0.16
N ALA A 9 5.49 13.85 0.40
CA ALA A 9 4.13 14.31 0.16
C ALA A 9 3.89 14.50 -1.34
N LEU A 10 2.85 13.84 -1.86
CA LEU A 10 2.56 13.84 -3.29
C LEU A 10 1.50 14.91 -3.61
N PRO A 11 1.79 15.95 -4.40
CA PRO A 11 0.80 16.96 -4.75
C PRO A 11 -0.40 16.35 -5.49
N GLY A 12 -1.61 16.70 -5.04
CA GLY A 12 -2.86 16.17 -5.60
C GLY A 12 -3.22 14.76 -5.10
N PHE A 13 -2.46 14.19 -4.15
CA PHE A 13 -2.84 12.96 -3.47
C PHE A 13 -4.15 13.17 -2.69
N PRO A 14 -5.11 12.22 -2.76
CA PRO A 14 -6.38 12.36 -2.06
C PRO A 14 -6.17 12.35 -0.53
N GLY A 15 -7.10 12.98 0.19
CA GLY A 15 -7.19 12.82 1.63
C GLY A 15 -7.30 11.34 2.02
N LEU A 16 -6.74 10.99 3.18
CA LEU A 16 -6.82 9.63 3.73
C LEU A 16 -8.03 9.48 4.63
N ASP A 17 -9.19 9.53 4.01
CA ASP A 17 -10.47 9.28 4.64
C ASP A 17 -11.27 8.25 3.84
N GLY A 18 -12.16 7.53 4.52
CA GLY A 18 -13.10 6.63 3.86
C GLY A 18 -12.41 5.54 3.02
N ALA A 19 -12.75 5.50 1.74
CA ALA A 19 -12.24 4.51 0.79
C ALA A 19 -10.72 4.52 0.63
N HIS A 20 -10.08 5.70 0.70
CA HIS A 20 -8.64 5.83 0.54
C HIS A 20 -7.91 5.33 1.79
N GLU A 21 -8.45 5.65 2.96
CA GLU A 21 -8.00 5.13 4.24
C GLU A 21 -8.01 3.57 4.23
N LEU A 22 -9.11 2.94 3.80
CA LEU A 22 -9.20 1.48 3.65
C LEU A 22 -8.18 0.90 2.67
N ALA A 23 -8.06 1.52 1.49
CA ALA A 23 -7.15 1.06 0.45
C ALA A 23 -5.71 0.99 0.97
N TRP A 24 -5.28 2.02 1.68
CA TRP A 24 -3.94 2.08 2.24
C TRP A 24 -3.73 1.09 3.38
N GLY A 25 -4.74 0.89 4.23
CA GLY A 25 -4.70 -0.19 5.23
C GLY A 25 -4.46 -1.55 4.57
N TYR A 26 -5.20 -1.87 3.49
CA TYR A 26 -5.01 -3.11 2.75
C TYR A 26 -3.63 -3.22 2.07
N LEU A 27 -3.17 -2.14 1.44
CA LEU A 27 -1.86 -2.10 0.78
C LEU A 27 -0.72 -2.36 1.76
N LEU A 28 -0.75 -1.69 2.92
CA LEU A 28 0.24 -1.92 3.99
C LEU A 28 0.18 -3.37 4.48
N ASP A 29 -1.01 -3.90 4.76
CA ASP A 29 -1.17 -5.31 5.17
C ASP A 29 -0.52 -6.27 4.18
N ARG A 30 -0.73 -6.03 2.87
CA ARG A 30 -0.17 -6.86 1.82
C ARG A 30 1.35 -6.76 1.75
N VAL A 31 1.91 -5.56 1.89
CA VAL A 31 3.37 -5.31 1.89
C VAL A 31 4.02 -5.98 3.09
N PHE A 32 3.54 -5.72 4.30
CA PHE A 32 4.11 -6.30 5.53
C PHE A 32 3.92 -7.82 5.59
N GLY A 33 2.76 -8.33 5.17
CA GLY A 33 2.52 -9.77 5.09
C GLY A 33 3.40 -10.49 4.07
N ASP A 34 3.70 -9.85 2.94
CA ASP A 34 4.67 -10.38 1.98
C ASP A 34 6.10 -10.33 2.53
N ALA A 35 6.51 -9.19 3.08
CA ALA A 35 7.83 -8.97 3.66
C ALA A 35 8.16 -10.05 4.69
N TYR A 36 7.21 -10.32 5.58
CA TYR A 36 7.33 -11.40 6.55
C TYR A 36 7.52 -12.78 5.89
N ARG A 37 6.69 -13.13 4.90
CA ARG A 37 6.81 -14.42 4.20
C ARG A 37 8.10 -14.55 3.39
N SER A 38 8.59 -13.45 2.84
CA SER A 38 9.80 -13.40 2.01
C SER A 38 11.10 -13.28 2.82
N GLY A 39 11.02 -13.19 4.16
CA GLY A 39 12.19 -13.11 5.03
C GLY A 39 12.86 -11.74 5.09
N VAL A 40 12.10 -10.67 4.81
CA VAL A 40 12.58 -9.29 4.92
C VAL A 40 12.75 -8.91 6.40
N GLY A 41 13.97 -8.53 6.76
CA GLY A 41 14.34 -8.05 8.09
C GLY A 41 14.27 -6.54 8.23
N SER A 42 14.63 -5.82 7.17
CA SER A 42 14.60 -4.36 7.08
C SER A 42 13.78 -3.90 5.88
N LEU A 43 12.81 -3.01 6.11
CA LEU A 43 11.91 -2.46 5.09
C LEU A 43 12.03 -0.93 5.05
N THR A 44 12.41 -0.40 3.90
CA THR A 44 12.30 1.03 3.60
C THR A 44 10.96 1.31 2.93
N LEU A 45 10.17 2.22 3.51
CA LEU A 45 8.84 2.59 3.01
C LEU A 45 8.75 4.11 2.81
N VAL A 46 8.49 4.51 1.57
CA VAL A 46 8.25 5.91 1.17
C VAL A 46 6.75 6.13 1.01
N LEU A 47 6.20 6.99 1.87
CA LEU A 47 4.78 7.24 1.99
C LEU A 47 4.39 8.57 1.33
N PRO A 48 3.26 8.64 0.62
CA PRO A 48 2.80 9.85 -0.06
C PRO A 48 2.10 10.88 0.86
N HIS A 49 1.87 10.52 2.12
CA HIS A 49 1.08 11.33 3.05
C HIS A 49 1.50 11.02 4.50
N PRO A 50 1.67 12.05 5.37
CA PRO A 50 2.17 11.87 6.75
C PRO A 50 1.27 11.02 7.64
N ALA A 51 -0.06 11.08 7.44
CA ALA A 51 -1.00 10.26 8.20
C ALA A 51 -0.79 8.73 8.04
N LEU A 52 -0.05 8.28 7.02
CA LEU A 52 0.28 6.85 6.86
C LEU A 52 1.44 6.40 7.74
N GLU A 53 2.23 7.32 8.30
CA GLU A 53 3.39 6.96 9.12
C GLU A 53 2.97 6.15 10.33
N GLU A 54 1.97 6.62 11.08
CA GLU A 54 1.47 5.95 12.28
C GLU A 54 1.02 4.52 11.95
N TRP A 55 0.39 4.35 10.79
CA TRP A 55 -0.13 3.07 10.34
C TRP A 55 0.98 2.10 9.97
N ALA A 56 2.00 2.60 9.26
CA ALA A 56 3.17 1.81 8.91
C ALA A 56 3.98 1.40 10.14
N ARG A 57 4.13 2.30 11.13
CA ARG A 57 4.79 1.99 12.41
C ARG A 57 4.03 0.91 13.17
N TRP A 58 2.73 1.08 13.33
CA TRP A 58 1.88 0.08 13.99
C TRP A 58 1.96 -1.30 13.31
N ARG A 59 2.04 -1.35 11.97
CA ARG A 59 2.25 -2.61 11.24
C ARG A 59 3.64 -3.20 11.43
N ALA A 60 4.69 -2.39 11.50
CA ALA A 60 6.04 -2.87 11.79
C ALA A 60 6.17 -3.48 13.19
N GLU A 61 5.53 -2.86 14.19
CA GLU A 61 5.50 -3.38 15.57
C GLU A 61 4.84 -4.77 15.63
N GLN A 62 3.81 -5.00 14.81
CA GLN A 62 3.12 -6.29 14.72
C GLN A 62 3.81 -7.31 13.82
N THR A 63 4.83 -6.91 13.06
CA THR A 63 5.51 -7.78 12.10
C THR A 63 6.88 -8.17 12.65
N PRO A 64 7.04 -9.39 13.19
CA PRO A 64 8.33 -9.84 13.70
C PRO A 64 9.37 -9.88 12.56
N ALA A 65 10.63 -9.58 12.87
CA ALA A 65 11.71 -9.74 11.90
C ALA A 65 11.94 -11.25 11.67
N LYS A 66 11.95 -11.69 10.41
CA LYS A 66 12.05 -13.12 10.06
C LYS A 66 13.34 -13.49 9.31
N GLY A 67 14.19 -12.53 8.94
CA GLY A 67 15.41 -12.78 8.17
C GLY A 67 16.27 -11.53 8.01
N GLY A 68 17.27 -11.60 7.12
CA GLY A 68 18.22 -10.51 6.85
C GLY A 68 18.03 -9.80 5.51
N ARG A 69 16.96 -10.12 4.76
CA ARG A 69 16.71 -9.51 3.45
C ARG A 69 16.21 -8.08 3.60
N THR A 70 16.46 -7.27 2.59
CA THR A 70 16.02 -5.88 2.51
C THR A 70 14.79 -5.74 1.61
N GLY A 71 13.87 -4.86 2.00
CA GLY A 71 12.66 -4.55 1.24
C GLY A 71 12.57 -3.07 0.94
N PHE A 72 12.00 -2.72 -0.22
CA PHE A 72 11.72 -1.34 -0.59
C PHE A 72 10.30 -1.18 -1.12
N ALA A 73 9.56 -0.23 -0.57
CA ALA A 73 8.19 0.08 -0.94
C ALA A 73 8.04 1.58 -1.17
N ALA A 74 7.48 1.99 -2.31
CA ALA A 74 7.23 3.40 -2.59
C ALA A 74 6.06 3.58 -3.55
N LEU A 75 5.32 4.68 -3.36
CA LEU A 75 4.40 5.20 -4.36
C LEU A 75 5.17 6.15 -5.28
N ASP A 76 5.26 5.77 -6.55
CA ASP A 76 5.44 6.70 -7.66
C ASP A 76 6.58 7.74 -7.54
N GLY A 77 7.79 7.31 -7.92
CA GLY A 77 8.82 8.23 -8.41
C GLY A 77 10.10 8.32 -7.58
N SER A 78 10.16 7.74 -6.38
CA SER A 78 11.44 7.61 -5.68
C SER A 78 12.32 6.57 -6.38
N ARG A 79 13.62 6.86 -6.49
CA ARG A 79 14.57 5.89 -7.08
C ARG A 79 14.59 4.63 -6.24
N PRO A 80 14.60 3.43 -6.86
CA PRO A 80 14.79 2.19 -6.13
C PRO A 80 16.10 2.27 -5.34
N GLN A 81 16.04 2.03 -4.04
CA GLN A 81 17.22 1.57 -3.32
C GLN A 81 17.44 0.10 -3.69
N PRO A 82 18.70 -0.39 -3.79
CA PRO A 82 18.96 -1.81 -3.90
C PRO A 82 18.26 -2.54 -2.76
N ALA A 83 17.38 -3.49 -3.10
CA ALA A 83 16.61 -4.24 -2.13
C ALA A 83 16.32 -5.63 -2.70
N ASP A 84 16.33 -6.66 -1.85
CA ASP A 84 15.99 -8.02 -2.28
C ASP A 84 14.53 -8.14 -2.73
N ARG A 85 13.65 -7.28 -2.17
CA ARG A 85 12.20 -7.33 -2.37
C ARG A 85 11.66 -5.94 -2.69
N VAL A 86 10.92 -5.83 -3.77
CA VAL A 86 10.37 -4.56 -4.27
C VAL A 86 8.85 -4.58 -4.26
N TYR A 87 8.26 -3.54 -3.68
CA TYR A 87 6.83 -3.29 -3.61
C TYR A 87 6.50 -1.97 -4.31
N ALA A 88 6.20 -2.05 -5.59
CA ALA A 88 5.89 -0.89 -6.41
C ALA A 88 4.42 -0.50 -6.28
N LEU A 89 4.15 0.60 -5.59
CA LEU A 89 2.82 1.21 -5.52
C LEU A 89 2.66 2.18 -6.69
N GLY A 90 1.47 2.17 -7.30
CA GLY A 90 1.13 3.09 -8.38
C GLY A 90 -0.36 3.41 -8.43
N PHE A 91 -0.70 4.36 -9.30
CA PHE A 91 -2.09 4.73 -9.56
C PHE A 91 -2.67 3.88 -10.70
N GLY A 92 -3.90 3.41 -10.49
CA GLY A 92 -4.66 2.67 -11.50
C GLY A 92 -5.50 3.58 -12.40
N PRO A 93 -6.27 3.00 -13.35
CA PRO A 93 -7.02 3.74 -14.36
C PRO A 93 -8.08 4.71 -13.81
N LEU A 94 -8.62 4.47 -12.61
CA LEU A 94 -9.64 5.33 -11.99
C LEU A 94 -9.04 6.56 -11.29
N ALA A 95 -7.71 6.62 -11.13
CA ALA A 95 -7.08 7.79 -10.54
C ALA A 95 -7.07 8.99 -11.50
N PRO A 96 -7.09 10.23 -10.97
CA PRO A 96 -6.90 11.45 -11.76
C PRO A 96 -5.70 11.35 -12.70
N ALA A 97 -5.84 11.86 -13.94
CA ALA A 97 -4.79 11.77 -14.96
C ALA A 97 -3.44 12.38 -14.50
N ALA A 98 -3.48 13.44 -13.68
CA ALA A 98 -2.30 14.08 -13.10
C ALA A 98 -1.50 13.14 -12.18
N LEU A 99 -2.17 12.19 -11.52
CA LEU A 99 -1.52 11.17 -10.69
C LEU A 99 -1.08 9.97 -11.54
N ARG A 100 -1.88 9.57 -12.54
CA ARG A 100 -1.55 8.42 -13.43
C ARG A 100 -0.30 8.62 -14.29
N ARG A 101 -0.01 9.85 -14.69
CA ARG A 101 1.13 10.17 -15.58
C ARG A 101 2.48 10.17 -14.87
N ARG A 102 2.46 10.23 -13.55
CA ARG A 102 3.66 10.04 -12.77
C ARG A 102 3.98 8.55 -12.84
N SER A 103 5.06 8.24 -13.54
CA SER A 103 5.43 6.87 -13.85
C SER A 103 6.10 6.27 -12.62
N PRO A 104 5.71 5.06 -12.19
CA PRO A 104 6.44 4.39 -11.12
C PRO A 104 7.88 4.16 -11.60
N GLY A 105 8.82 4.93 -11.04
CA GLY A 105 10.26 4.72 -11.23
C GLY A 105 10.77 3.43 -10.58
N LEU A 106 9.90 2.74 -9.84
CA LEU A 106 10.14 1.49 -9.16
C LEU A 106 9.31 0.40 -9.85
N ALA A 107 9.99 -0.56 -10.49
CA ALA A 107 9.39 -1.80 -10.97
C ALA A 107 10.25 -2.97 -10.46
N PRO A 108 9.63 -4.07 -10.00
CA PRO A 108 10.40 -5.24 -9.63
C PRO A 108 11.11 -5.82 -10.86
N ALA A 109 12.34 -6.30 -10.71
CA ALA A 109 13.09 -6.94 -11.78
C ALA A 109 12.38 -8.22 -12.26
N ARG A 110 11.74 -8.93 -11.32
CA ARG A 110 10.87 -10.08 -11.58
C ARG A 110 9.52 -9.87 -10.92
N LEU A 111 8.47 -9.69 -11.72
CA LEU A 111 7.10 -9.60 -11.22
C LEU A 111 6.59 -10.97 -10.74
N GLU A 112 6.13 -11.04 -9.50
CA GLU A 112 5.54 -12.25 -8.91
C GLU A 112 4.05 -12.09 -8.66
N ALA A 113 3.62 -10.91 -8.22
CA ALA A 113 2.21 -10.62 -7.98
C ALA A 113 1.87 -9.19 -8.38
N ARG A 114 0.64 -9.01 -8.86
CA ARG A 114 0.05 -7.70 -9.13
C ARG A 114 -1.34 -7.65 -8.51
N LEU A 115 -1.60 -6.62 -7.72
CA LEU A 115 -2.87 -6.39 -7.04
C LEU A 115 -3.47 -5.07 -7.49
N TYR A 116 -4.79 -5.06 -7.67
CA TYR A 116 -5.57 -3.88 -7.99
C TYR A 116 -6.54 -3.59 -6.85
N VAL A 117 -6.51 -2.36 -6.35
CA VAL A 117 -7.26 -1.94 -5.16
C VAL A 117 -8.32 -0.90 -5.54
N TYR A 118 -9.58 -1.29 -5.42
CA TYR A 118 -10.74 -0.52 -5.89
C TYR A 118 -11.29 0.35 -4.79
N THR A 119 -11.21 1.67 -4.96
CA THR A 119 -11.84 2.60 -4.03
C THR A 119 -13.28 2.93 -4.41
N LEU A 120 -13.72 2.69 -5.65
CA LEU A 120 -15.08 3.03 -6.11
C LEU A 120 -16.19 2.22 -5.41
N PRO A 121 -16.10 0.89 -5.24
CA PRO A 121 -17.09 0.16 -4.44
C PRO A 121 -17.15 0.65 -2.99
N ALA A 122 -16.00 1.02 -2.41
CA ALA A 122 -16.01 1.70 -1.12
C ALA A 122 -16.69 3.06 -1.23
N LEU A 123 -16.37 3.94 -2.18
CA LEU A 123 -16.98 5.26 -2.33
C LEU A 123 -18.51 5.18 -2.48
N LEU A 124 -19.00 4.22 -3.27
CA LEU A 124 -20.42 3.92 -3.41
C LEU A 124 -21.04 3.35 -2.12
N ALA A 125 -20.24 2.69 -1.28
CA ALA A 125 -20.62 2.21 0.05
C ALA A 125 -20.28 3.19 1.21
N SER A 126 -19.64 4.34 0.93
CA SER A 126 -19.03 5.25 1.93
C SER A 126 -19.85 6.52 2.11
N LEU A 127 -20.90 6.42 2.93
CA LEU A 127 -21.13 7.49 3.92
C LEU A 127 -19.81 7.67 4.72
N PRO A 128 -19.43 8.89 5.14
CA PRO A 128 -18.13 9.16 5.75
C PRO A 128 -17.87 8.16 6.87
N MET A 129 -16.90 7.26 6.67
CA MET A 129 -16.63 6.12 7.54
C MET A 129 -15.93 6.52 8.85
N ARG A 130 -16.26 7.69 9.38
CA ARG A 130 -16.01 8.02 10.78
C ARG A 130 -17.07 7.31 11.61
N LEU A 131 -16.92 6.00 11.74
CA LEU A 131 -17.72 5.23 12.67
C LEU A 131 -17.22 5.55 14.07
N ASN A 132 -18.07 6.17 14.89
CA ASN A 132 -17.75 6.59 16.26
C ASN A 132 -17.47 5.41 17.21
N ALA A 133 -17.71 4.17 16.78
CA ALA A 133 -17.55 2.97 17.58
C ALA A 133 -16.40 2.08 17.05
N PRO A 134 -15.35 1.81 17.85
CA PRO A 134 -14.19 1.01 17.44
C PRO A 134 -14.55 -0.39 16.92
N ARG A 135 -15.51 -1.07 17.55
CA ARG A 135 -15.91 -2.44 17.14
C ARG A 135 -16.63 -2.50 15.79
N LEU A 136 -17.49 -1.51 15.50
CA LEU A 136 -18.19 -1.42 14.21
C LEU A 136 -17.23 -0.99 13.11
N ARG A 137 -16.25 -0.15 13.44
CA ARG A 137 -15.11 0.16 12.58
C ARG A 137 -14.39 -1.13 12.21
N ASP A 138 -13.96 -1.95 13.16
CA ASP A 138 -13.22 -3.18 12.85
C ASP A 138 -14.00 -4.21 12.01
N VAL A 139 -15.29 -4.43 12.30
CA VAL A 139 -16.12 -5.38 11.54
C VAL A 139 -16.40 -4.89 10.12
N GLY A 140 -16.75 -3.61 9.95
CA GLY A 140 -16.92 -2.99 8.64
C GLY A 140 -15.62 -3.03 7.84
N TRP A 141 -14.50 -2.75 8.50
CA TRP A 141 -13.16 -2.85 7.93
C TRP A 141 -12.80 -4.26 7.49
N LEU A 142 -13.09 -5.28 8.30
CA LEU A 142 -12.84 -6.70 7.96
C LEU A 142 -13.69 -7.16 6.78
N GLY A 143 -14.97 -6.80 6.74
CA GLY A 143 -15.87 -7.12 5.62
C GLY A 143 -15.41 -6.46 4.32
N MET A 144 -15.11 -5.16 4.37
CA MET A 144 -14.67 -4.41 3.18
C MET A 144 -13.31 -4.86 2.66
N ARG A 145 -12.34 -5.19 3.54
CA ARG A 145 -11.03 -5.74 3.15
C ARG A 145 -11.15 -7.04 2.36
N ARG A 146 -12.13 -7.89 2.67
CA ARG A 146 -12.39 -9.14 1.93
C ARG A 146 -12.86 -8.91 0.50
N HIS A 147 -13.56 -7.80 0.23
CA HIS A 147 -14.11 -7.49 -1.09
C HIS A 147 -13.22 -6.54 -1.92
N PHE A 148 -12.17 -5.97 -1.33
CA PHE A 148 -11.36 -4.90 -1.92
C PHE A 148 -10.37 -5.34 -3.02
N VAL A 149 -10.20 -6.65 -3.20
CA VAL A 149 -9.06 -7.23 -3.91
C VAL A 149 -9.54 -7.99 -5.13
N SER A 150 -9.11 -7.57 -6.31
CA SER A 150 -9.15 -8.41 -7.50
C SER A 150 -7.73 -8.71 -7.95
N GLU A 151 -7.43 -9.99 -8.14
CA GLU A 151 -6.20 -10.47 -8.79
C GLU A 151 -6.31 -10.41 -10.33
N LYS A 152 -7.51 -10.20 -10.87
CA LYS A 152 -7.78 -10.09 -12.31
C LYS A 152 -7.63 -8.65 -12.81
N PRO A 153 -7.35 -8.43 -14.12
CA PRO A 153 -7.26 -7.10 -14.70
C PRO A 153 -8.63 -6.42 -14.70
N VAL A 154 -8.79 -5.46 -13.81
CA VAL A 154 -9.97 -4.57 -13.73
C VAL A 154 -9.47 -3.17 -13.37
N ALA A 155 -10.29 -2.13 -13.60
CA ALA A 155 -9.87 -0.74 -13.43
C ALA A 155 -9.90 -0.30 -11.95
N ALA A 156 -8.75 -0.08 -11.33
CA ALA A 156 -8.61 0.32 -9.93
C ALA A 156 -8.11 1.76 -9.73
N TYR A 157 -8.14 2.27 -8.49
CA TYR A 157 -7.54 3.56 -8.14
C TYR A 157 -6.06 3.40 -7.74
N TYR A 158 -5.72 2.33 -7.00
CA TYR A 158 -4.35 1.99 -6.67
C TYR A 158 -3.96 0.62 -7.25
N ARG A 159 -2.66 0.44 -7.48
CA ARG A 159 -2.03 -0.80 -7.92
C ARG A 159 -0.82 -1.09 -7.03
N LEU A 160 -0.60 -2.36 -6.71
CA LEU A 160 0.61 -2.84 -6.05
C LEU A 160 1.23 -3.95 -6.90
N GLU A 161 2.50 -3.80 -7.23
CA GLU A 161 3.31 -4.84 -7.87
C GLU A 161 4.37 -5.32 -6.89
N ILE A 162 4.52 -6.63 -6.81
CA ILE A 162 5.40 -7.30 -5.84
C ILE A 162 6.35 -8.20 -6.62
N GLY A 163 7.62 -8.15 -6.26
CA GLY A 163 8.61 -9.01 -6.89
C GLY A 163 10.00 -8.89 -6.29
N GLY A 164 10.94 -9.66 -6.85
CA GLY A 164 12.36 -9.56 -6.50
C GLY A 164 12.98 -8.26 -7.00
N GLY A 165 13.88 -7.69 -6.21
CA GLY A 165 14.84 -6.70 -6.70
C GLY A 165 16.08 -7.35 -7.32
N ALA A 166 16.88 -6.53 -7.98
CA ALA A 166 18.09 -6.95 -8.70
C ALA A 166 19.28 -7.15 -7.77
#